data_AF-A0A945E1F0-F1
#
_entry.id   AF-A0A945E1F0-F1
#
_cell.length_a   1.000
_cell.length_b   1.000
_cell.length_c   1.000
_cell.angle_alpha   90.00
_cell.angle_beta   90.00
_cell.angle_gamma   90.00
#
_symmetry.space_group_name_H-M   'P 1'
#
loop_
_entity.id
_entity.type
_entity.pdbx_description
1 polymer ?
#
loop_
_entity_poly.entity_id
_entity_poly.type
_entity_poly.pdbx_seq_one_letter_code
_entity_poly.pdbx_strand_id
1 'polypeptide(L)'
;MSKILIFSDSHLSPRFNEDYFEKISSLIKQADQVIINGDFWEGYFYSFDEFLNSPWKELFPLLKEKKTVYIHGNHDLAKYLDERTSLFSDIVAESYEFSSGGKDFVCLHGHQYIESPQKQSLMMRSKFLLGSLYLVYYVGMWLLNESFWKIYAFENNRLKKVQKNEFPGKILITGHTHLMEKDDQFINLGVMSFGFFEYAWLENGEIRQYKERYKVSFKERFSGFFRLKN
;
A
#
# COMPACT_ATOMS: atom_id res chain seq x y z
N MET A 1 -5.37 -22.81 11.72
CA MET A 1 -4.88 -21.51 12.26
C MET A 1 -4.77 -20.58 11.07
N SER A 2 -5.31 -19.36 11.16
CA SER A 2 -5.44 -18.48 9.99
C SER A 2 -4.10 -17.85 9.62
N LYS A 3 -3.72 -17.99 8.35
CA LYS A 3 -2.57 -17.33 7.72
C LYS A 3 -3.03 -16.06 7.00
N ILE A 4 -2.54 -14.91 7.45
CA ILE A 4 -2.96 -13.60 6.95
C ILE A 4 -1.85 -12.97 6.12
N LEU A 5 -2.13 -12.64 4.87
CA LEU A 5 -1.28 -11.79 4.03
C LEU A 5 -1.62 -10.33 4.31
N ILE A 6 -0.61 -9.51 4.57
CA ILE A 6 -0.78 -8.07 4.76
C ILE A 6 0.17 -7.34 3.83
N PHE A 7 -0.37 -6.44 3.01
CA PHE A 7 0.42 -5.61 2.12
C PHE A 7 -0.18 -4.21 1.94
N SER A 8 0.63 -3.27 1.43
CA SER A 8 0.29 -1.86 1.27
C SER A 8 1.03 -1.28 0.08
N ASP A 9 0.63 -0.10 -0.38
CA ASP A 9 1.43 0.73 -1.29
C ASP A 9 1.79 -0.03 -2.58
N SER A 10 0.82 -0.78 -3.13
CA SER A 10 0.96 -1.43 -4.43
C SER A 10 0.80 -0.46 -5.58
N HIS A 11 0.08 0.65 -5.38
CA HIS A 11 -0.09 1.73 -6.35
C HIS A 11 -0.43 1.20 -7.76
N LEU A 12 -1.36 0.23 -7.81
CA LEU A 12 -1.75 -0.41 -9.07
C LEU A 12 -2.33 0.64 -10.02
N SER A 13 -1.71 0.75 -11.19
CA SER A 13 -2.19 1.61 -12.27
C SER A 13 -2.81 0.74 -13.37
N PRO A 14 -3.58 1.27 -14.32
CA PRO A 14 -4.06 0.51 -15.48
C PRO A 14 -2.95 -0.13 -16.33
N ARG A 15 -1.67 0.20 -16.08
CA ARG A 15 -0.55 -0.54 -16.66
C ARG A 15 -0.39 -1.88 -15.97
N PHE A 16 -0.37 -2.91 -16.79
CA PHE A 16 -0.27 -4.28 -16.33
C PHE A 16 1.17 -4.78 -16.43
N ASN A 17 1.66 -5.37 -15.35
CA ASN A 17 2.95 -6.05 -15.29
C ASN A 17 2.68 -7.51 -14.90
N GLU A 18 2.93 -8.43 -15.83
CA GLU A 18 2.62 -9.84 -15.67
C GLU A 18 3.42 -10.49 -14.54
N ASP A 19 4.74 -10.26 -14.47
CA ASP A 19 5.61 -10.76 -13.38
C ASP A 19 5.09 -10.32 -11.99
N TYR A 20 4.65 -9.07 -11.87
CA TYR A 20 4.09 -8.53 -10.64
C TYR A 20 2.74 -9.16 -10.31
N PHE A 21 1.86 -9.29 -11.31
CA PHE A 21 0.56 -9.93 -11.18
C PHE A 21 0.68 -11.39 -10.73
N GLU A 22 1.58 -12.16 -11.34
CA GLU A 22 1.83 -13.56 -10.96
C GLU A 22 2.30 -13.66 -9.51
N LYS A 23 3.24 -12.79 -9.10
CA LYS A 23 3.74 -12.75 -7.73
C LYS A 23 2.64 -12.45 -6.72
N ILE A 24 1.89 -11.36 -6.90
CA ILE A 24 0.83 -10.98 -5.94
C ILE A 24 -0.31 -12.01 -5.93
N SER A 25 -0.68 -12.54 -7.10
CA SER A 25 -1.67 -13.63 -7.20
C SER A 25 -1.23 -14.87 -6.44
N SER A 26 0.05 -15.25 -6.55
CA SER A 26 0.60 -16.40 -5.84
C SER A 26 0.56 -16.22 -4.33
N LEU A 27 0.86 -15.02 -3.82
CA LEU A 27 0.74 -14.73 -2.38
C LEU A 27 -0.71 -14.79 -1.92
N ILE A 28 -1.64 -14.15 -2.63
CA ILE A 28 -3.07 -14.14 -2.27
C ILE A 28 -3.60 -15.58 -2.19
N LYS A 29 -3.26 -16.44 -3.16
CA LYS A 29 -3.69 -17.85 -3.17
C LYS A 29 -3.24 -18.65 -1.95
N GLN A 30 -2.09 -18.31 -1.36
CA GLN A 30 -1.53 -18.97 -0.19
C GLN A 30 -2.12 -18.48 1.14
N ALA A 31 -2.88 -17.38 1.13
CA ALA A 31 -3.46 -16.80 2.33
C ALA A 31 -4.82 -17.43 2.65
N ASP A 32 -5.15 -17.50 3.93
CA ASP A 32 -6.51 -17.74 4.40
C ASP A 32 -7.31 -16.42 4.44
N GLN A 33 -6.61 -15.31 4.72
CA GLN A 33 -7.15 -13.96 4.71
C GLN A 33 -6.17 -12.95 4.12
N VAL A 34 -6.66 -11.91 3.44
CA VAL A 34 -5.84 -10.79 2.96
C VAL A 34 -6.26 -9.48 3.62
N ILE A 35 -5.29 -8.67 4.03
CA ILE A 35 -5.47 -7.28 4.44
C ILE A 35 -4.69 -6.39 3.47
N ILE A 36 -5.40 -5.54 2.75
CA ILE A 36 -4.84 -4.49 1.91
C ILE A 36 -4.83 -3.20 2.73
N ASN A 37 -3.65 -2.73 3.14
CA ASN A 37 -3.46 -1.67 4.13
C ASN A 37 -3.23 -0.28 3.51
N GLY A 38 -4.04 0.07 2.50
CA GLY A 38 -4.02 1.35 1.79
C GLY A 38 -3.17 1.35 0.52
N ASP A 39 -3.44 2.37 -0.30
CA ASP A 39 -2.75 2.63 -1.56
C ASP A 39 -2.69 1.39 -2.47
N PHE A 40 -3.84 0.70 -2.58
CA PHE A 40 -4.01 -0.46 -3.45
C PHE A 40 -3.86 -0.06 -4.91
N TRP A 41 -4.49 1.05 -5.28
CA TRP A 41 -4.51 1.58 -6.64
C TRP A 41 -4.16 3.06 -6.68
N GLU A 42 -3.66 3.51 -7.82
CA GLU A 42 -3.12 4.85 -8.02
C GLU A 42 -4.22 5.87 -8.37
N GLY A 43 -4.96 6.33 -7.37
CA GLY A 43 -6.09 7.25 -7.58
C GLY A 43 -5.71 8.71 -7.82
N TYR A 44 -4.43 9.09 -7.75
CA TYR A 44 -4.03 10.45 -8.16
C TYR A 44 -4.05 10.65 -9.68
N PHE A 45 -3.84 9.60 -10.45
CA PHE A 45 -3.74 9.69 -11.91
C PHE A 45 -4.90 9.04 -12.65
N TYR A 46 -5.56 8.07 -12.02
CA TYR A 46 -6.61 7.26 -12.63
C TYR A 46 -7.89 7.39 -11.81
N SER A 47 -9.02 7.18 -12.47
CA SER A 47 -10.31 7.03 -11.78
C SER A 47 -10.50 5.62 -11.22
N PHE A 48 -11.40 5.47 -10.25
CA PHE A 48 -11.75 4.14 -9.73
C PHE A 48 -12.32 3.23 -10.84
N ASP A 49 -13.06 3.81 -11.79
CA ASP A 49 -13.56 3.08 -12.95
C ASP A 49 -12.44 2.57 -13.88
N GLU A 50 -11.41 3.39 -14.15
CA GLU A 50 -10.21 2.94 -14.88
C GLU A 50 -9.51 1.79 -14.16
N PHE A 51 -9.45 1.81 -12.82
CA PHE A 51 -8.87 0.72 -12.03
C PHE A 51 -9.71 -0.56 -12.11
N LEU A 52 -11.01 -0.48 -11.87
CA LEU A 52 -11.92 -1.63 -11.90
C LEU A 52 -12.00 -2.30 -13.28
N ASN A 53 -11.82 -1.52 -14.35
CA ASN A 53 -11.80 -2.03 -15.72
C ASN A 53 -10.40 -2.40 -16.23
N SER A 54 -9.36 -2.21 -15.42
CA SER A 54 -7.98 -2.57 -15.78
C SER A 54 -7.76 -4.09 -15.76
N PRO A 55 -6.64 -4.59 -16.33
CA PRO A 55 -6.28 -6.00 -16.22
C PRO A 55 -6.10 -6.51 -14.78
N TRP A 56 -5.92 -5.62 -13.79
CA TRP A 56 -5.81 -6.00 -12.37
C TRP A 56 -7.10 -6.56 -11.79
N LYS A 57 -8.24 -6.40 -12.47
CA LYS A 57 -9.53 -6.98 -12.06
C LYS A 57 -9.49 -8.50 -11.89
N GLU A 58 -8.53 -9.18 -12.53
CA GLU A 58 -8.31 -10.62 -12.36
C GLU A 58 -7.86 -10.99 -10.93
N LEU A 59 -7.37 -10.04 -10.13
CA LEU A 59 -7.11 -10.25 -8.71
C LEU A 59 -8.39 -10.28 -7.88
N PHE A 60 -9.48 -9.66 -8.34
CA PHE A 60 -10.65 -9.39 -7.50
C PHE A 60 -11.33 -10.67 -7.01
N PRO A 61 -11.57 -11.71 -7.85
CA PRO A 61 -12.13 -12.96 -7.35
C PRO A 61 -11.24 -13.66 -6.33
N LEU A 62 -9.91 -13.60 -6.52
CA LEU A 62 -8.95 -14.19 -5.59
C LEU A 62 -9.01 -13.49 -4.23
N LEU A 63 -8.99 -12.15 -4.22
CA LEU A 63 -9.12 -11.35 -3.01
C LEU A 63 -10.46 -11.62 -2.31
N LYS A 64 -11.56 -11.64 -3.07
CA LYS A 64 -12.89 -11.91 -2.53
C LYS A 64 -12.98 -13.29 -1.86
N GLU A 65 -12.38 -14.32 -2.47
CA GLU A 65 -12.28 -15.66 -1.89
C GLU A 65 -11.54 -15.65 -0.54
N LYS A 66 -10.53 -14.77 -0.38
CA LYS A 66 -9.72 -14.64 0.84
C LYS A 66 -10.29 -13.63 1.84
N LYS A 67 -11.60 -13.33 1.79
CA LYS A 67 -12.29 -12.46 2.76
C LYS A 67 -11.54 -11.16 3.03
N THR A 68 -11.15 -10.50 1.94
CA THR A 68 -10.23 -9.37 2.01
C THR A 68 -10.79 -8.21 2.84
N VAL A 69 -9.96 -7.70 3.74
CA VAL A 69 -10.16 -6.40 4.38
C VAL A 69 -9.38 -5.36 3.60
N TYR A 70 -10.05 -4.28 3.20
CA TYR A 70 -9.45 -3.18 2.49
C TYR A 70 -9.50 -1.92 3.35
N ILE A 71 -8.32 -1.43 3.71
CA ILE A 71 -8.15 -0.12 4.34
C ILE A 71 -7.74 0.84 3.24
N HIS A 72 -8.39 2.00 3.14
CA HIS A 72 -8.02 2.99 2.14
C HIS A 72 -6.84 3.85 2.61
N GLY A 73 -5.99 4.23 1.66
CA GLY A 73 -4.87 5.14 1.82
C GLY A 73 -5.16 6.53 1.27
N ASN A 74 -4.09 7.30 1.05
CA ASN A 74 -4.20 8.66 0.51
C ASN A 74 -4.30 8.70 -1.02
N HIS A 75 -3.88 7.66 -1.73
CA HIS A 75 -4.04 7.56 -3.19
C HIS A 75 -5.44 7.07 -3.57
N ASP A 76 -6.05 6.24 -2.72
CA ASP A 76 -7.34 5.60 -2.93
C ASP A 76 -8.37 6.00 -1.86
N LEU A 77 -8.41 7.30 -1.53
CA LEU A 77 -9.29 7.90 -0.52
C LEU A 77 -10.73 7.40 -0.59
N ALA A 78 -11.40 7.26 0.57
CA ALA A 78 -12.80 6.85 0.67
C ALA A 78 -13.76 7.56 -0.30
N LYS A 79 -13.57 8.87 -0.56
CA LYS A 79 -14.39 9.65 -1.49
C LYS A 79 -14.25 9.25 -2.97
N TYR A 80 -13.22 8.47 -3.33
CA TYR A 80 -13.01 7.92 -4.67
C TYR A 80 -13.64 6.53 -4.81
N LEU A 81 -14.04 5.93 -3.70
CA LEU A 81 -14.58 4.59 -3.65
C LEU A 81 -16.11 4.63 -3.68
N ASP A 82 -16.70 3.53 -4.13
CA ASP A 82 -18.14 3.30 -4.11
C ASP A 82 -18.45 1.82 -3.78
N GLU A 83 -19.70 1.41 -3.91
CA GLU A 83 -20.15 0.05 -3.57
C GLU A 83 -19.38 -1.05 -4.32
N ARG A 84 -18.77 -0.73 -5.48
CA ARG A 84 -18.01 -1.69 -6.29
C ARG A 84 -16.69 -2.12 -5.63
N THR A 85 -16.29 -1.51 -4.52
CA THR A 85 -15.25 -2.07 -3.62
C THR A 85 -15.59 -3.49 -3.15
N SER A 86 -16.87 -3.85 -3.10
CA SER A 86 -17.31 -5.20 -2.76
C SER A 86 -16.88 -6.27 -3.76
N LEU A 87 -16.42 -5.88 -4.96
CA LEU A 87 -15.91 -6.80 -5.98
C LEU A 87 -14.63 -7.52 -5.52
N PHE A 88 -13.82 -6.89 -4.66
CA PHE A 88 -12.54 -7.42 -4.21
C PHE A 88 -12.35 -7.40 -2.69
N SER A 89 -13.32 -6.89 -1.93
CA SER A 89 -13.24 -6.84 -0.46
C SER A 89 -14.55 -7.20 0.21
N ASP A 90 -14.46 -7.76 1.42
CA ASP A 90 -15.60 -8.02 2.31
C ASP A 90 -15.81 -6.87 3.30
N ILE A 91 -14.72 -6.21 3.69
CA ILE A 91 -14.72 -5.10 4.63
C ILE A 91 -13.93 -3.94 4.00
N VAL A 92 -14.51 -2.75 4.04
CA VAL A 92 -13.81 -1.50 3.73
C VAL A 92 -13.83 -0.64 4.98
N ALA A 93 -12.66 -0.16 5.43
CA ALA A 93 -12.56 0.59 6.68
C ALA A 93 -11.42 1.62 6.67
N GLU A 94 -11.44 2.55 7.62
CA GLU A 94 -10.32 3.48 7.87
C GLU A 94 -9.20 2.82 8.71
N SER A 95 -9.58 1.86 9.54
CA SER A 95 -8.70 1.03 10.35
C SER A 95 -9.35 -0.34 10.58
N TYR A 96 -8.54 -1.34 10.89
CA TYR A 96 -9.03 -2.69 11.18
C TYR A 96 -8.29 -3.28 12.38
N GLU A 97 -9.03 -3.63 13.42
CA GLU A 97 -8.50 -4.23 14.63
C GLU A 97 -8.84 -5.72 14.69
N PHE A 98 -7.89 -6.53 15.13
CA PHE A 98 -8.07 -7.98 15.28
C PHE A 98 -7.08 -8.56 16.28
N SER A 99 -7.36 -9.77 16.76
CA SER A 99 -6.48 -10.50 17.69
C SER A 99 -5.97 -11.79 17.05
N SER A 100 -4.71 -12.14 17.31
CA SER A 100 -4.11 -13.40 16.85
C SER A 100 -2.98 -13.81 17.78
N GLY A 101 -2.93 -15.09 18.16
CA GLY A 101 -1.89 -15.61 19.07
C GLY A 101 -1.84 -14.90 20.44
N GLY A 102 -2.96 -14.39 20.93
CA GLY A 102 -3.04 -13.63 22.19
C GLY A 102 -2.49 -12.20 22.11
N LYS A 103 -2.20 -11.68 20.91
CA LYS A 103 -1.79 -10.29 20.67
C LYS A 103 -2.87 -9.54 19.91
N ASP A 104 -3.00 -8.25 20.20
CA ASP A 104 -3.92 -7.36 19.50
C ASP A 104 -3.17 -6.52 18.46
N PHE A 105 -3.78 -6.41 17.29
CA PHE A 105 -3.23 -5.71 16.13
C PHE A 105 -4.21 -4.63 15.68
N VAL A 106 -3.66 -3.55 15.15
CA VAL A 106 -4.40 -2.52 14.43
C VAL A 106 -3.72 -2.24 13.10
N CYS A 107 -4.45 -2.40 12.01
CA CYS A 107 -4.03 -1.98 10.68
C CYS A 107 -4.65 -0.62 10.38
N LEU A 108 -3.86 0.32 9.90
CA LEU A 108 -4.28 1.58 9.30
C LEU A 108 -3.20 2.04 8.32
N HIS A 109 -3.52 2.86 7.31
CA HIS A 109 -2.52 3.22 6.30
C HIS A 109 -1.43 4.18 6.84
N GLY A 110 -1.82 5.19 7.63
CA GLY A 110 -0.91 6.11 8.33
C GLY A 110 -1.07 7.58 7.94
N HIS A 111 -1.54 7.84 6.71
CA HIS A 111 -1.70 9.20 6.17
C HIS A 111 -2.53 10.14 7.05
N GLN A 112 -3.60 9.62 7.70
CA GLN A 112 -4.50 10.42 8.55
C GLN A 112 -3.78 11.10 9.72
N TYR A 113 -2.66 10.55 10.19
CA TYR A 113 -1.96 11.06 11.38
C TYR A 113 -0.78 11.96 11.05
N ILE A 114 -0.22 11.84 9.84
CA ILE A 114 1.04 12.53 9.51
C ILE A 114 0.90 13.55 8.38
N GLU A 115 -0.12 13.44 7.54
CA GLU A 115 -0.44 14.43 6.52
C GLU A 115 -1.39 15.50 7.05
N SER A 116 -1.24 16.74 6.58
CA SER A 116 -2.23 17.78 6.82
C SER A 116 -3.23 17.87 5.67
N PRO A 117 -4.54 18.06 5.95
CA PRO A 117 -5.55 18.25 4.91
C PRO A 117 -5.21 19.41 3.95
N GLN A 118 -4.49 20.44 4.42
CA GLN A 118 -4.09 21.58 3.57
C GLN A 118 -3.00 21.20 2.54
N LYS A 119 -2.03 20.35 2.92
CA LYS A 119 -0.92 19.92 2.02
C LYS A 119 -1.43 19.10 0.84
N GLN A 120 -2.40 18.22 1.10
CA GLN A 120 -3.09 17.43 0.09
C GLN A 120 -3.70 18.31 -1.03
N SER A 121 -4.19 19.51 -0.71
CA SER A 121 -4.93 20.33 -1.66
C SER A 121 -4.10 21.00 -2.76
N LEU A 122 -2.83 21.34 -2.53
CA LEU A 122 -2.02 22.11 -3.48
C LEU A 122 -1.25 21.21 -4.45
N MET A 123 -0.65 20.14 -3.93
CA MET A 123 0.17 19.22 -4.74
C MET A 123 -0.70 18.30 -5.61
N MET A 124 -1.86 17.86 -5.11
CA MET A 124 -2.80 17.05 -5.89
C MET A 124 -3.57 17.83 -6.96
N ARG A 125 -3.60 19.17 -6.92
CA ARG A 125 -4.32 19.98 -7.94
C ARG A 125 -3.59 20.04 -9.28
N SER A 126 -2.29 19.79 -9.32
CA SER A 126 -1.50 19.85 -10.55
C SER A 126 -0.89 18.49 -10.86
N LYS A 127 -1.49 17.78 -11.82
CA LYS A 127 -0.96 16.51 -12.35
C LYS A 127 0.49 16.66 -12.83
N PHE A 128 0.84 17.84 -13.38
CA PHE A 128 2.21 18.13 -13.81
C PHE A 128 3.22 18.16 -12.66
N LEU A 129 2.89 18.84 -11.55
CA LEU A 129 3.77 18.89 -10.38
C LEU A 129 3.89 17.50 -9.73
N LEU A 130 2.77 16.79 -9.62
CA LEU A 130 2.76 15.42 -9.12
C LEU A 130 3.64 14.50 -9.99
N GLY A 131 3.51 14.60 -11.32
CA GLY A 131 4.34 13.83 -12.24
C GLY A 131 5.83 14.15 -12.16
N SER A 132 6.17 15.40 -11.88
CA SER A 132 7.56 15.83 -11.62
C SER A 132 8.10 15.22 -10.32
N LEU A 133 7.27 15.15 -9.27
CA LEU A 133 7.63 14.49 -8.01
C LEU A 133 7.86 12.98 -8.22
N TYR A 134 6.99 12.30 -8.99
CA TYR A 134 7.20 10.90 -9.34
C TYR A 134 8.50 10.68 -10.11
N LEU A 135 8.88 11.60 -11.01
CA LEU A 135 10.17 11.52 -11.69
C LEU A 135 11.33 11.63 -10.69
N VAL A 136 11.25 12.54 -9.71
CA VAL A 136 12.23 12.63 -8.63
C VAL A 136 12.30 11.32 -7.85
N TYR A 137 11.16 10.69 -7.54
CA TYR A 137 11.13 9.37 -6.92
C TYR A 137 11.80 8.31 -7.81
N TYR A 138 11.43 8.16 -9.08
CA TYR A 138 12.06 7.19 -9.97
C TYR A 138 13.57 7.40 -10.10
N VAL A 139 14.04 8.63 -10.25
CA VAL A 139 15.47 8.96 -10.35
C VAL A 139 16.18 8.72 -9.03
N GLY A 140 15.60 9.18 -7.92
CA GLY A 140 16.13 8.96 -6.57
C GLY A 140 16.25 7.48 -6.25
N MET A 141 15.21 6.69 -6.54
CA MET A 141 15.22 5.24 -6.41
C MET A 141 16.23 4.56 -7.34
N TRP A 142 16.44 5.07 -8.55
CA TRP A 142 17.44 4.53 -9.46
C TRP A 142 18.88 4.76 -8.96
N LEU A 143 19.16 5.95 -8.42
CA LEU A 143 20.49 6.34 -7.94
C LEU A 143 20.80 5.80 -6.54
N LEU A 144 19.85 5.90 -5.61
CA LEU A 144 20.05 5.65 -4.17
C LEU A 144 19.38 4.36 -3.69
N ASN A 145 18.59 3.72 -4.55
CA ASN A 145 17.86 2.49 -4.22
C ASN A 145 17.03 2.67 -2.95
N GLU A 146 17.01 1.69 -2.05
CA GLU A 146 16.28 1.75 -0.78
C GLU A 146 16.76 2.86 0.16
N SER A 147 17.99 3.36 -0.01
CA SER A 147 18.48 4.47 0.82
C SER A 147 17.74 5.77 0.54
N PHE A 148 17.05 5.88 -0.60
CA PHE A 148 16.15 6.99 -0.87
C PHE A 148 15.04 7.09 0.20
N TRP A 149 14.44 5.96 0.59
CA TRP A 149 13.34 5.96 1.57
C TRP A 149 13.77 6.33 2.99
N LYS A 150 15.08 6.30 3.31
CA LYS A 150 15.58 6.71 4.64
C LYS A 150 15.27 8.17 4.96
N ILE A 151 15.03 9.01 3.94
CA ILE A 151 14.57 10.38 4.17
C ILE A 151 13.22 10.41 4.89
N TYR A 152 12.42 9.34 4.84
CA TYR A 152 11.13 9.22 5.51
C TYR A 152 11.20 8.55 6.89
N ALA A 153 12.39 8.27 7.42
CA ALA A 153 12.55 7.72 8.77
C ALA A 153 11.92 8.62 9.85
N PHE A 154 11.87 9.93 9.63
CA PHE A 154 11.18 10.86 10.55
C PHE A 154 9.66 10.64 10.58
N GLU A 155 9.05 10.23 9.46
CA GLU A 155 7.61 9.92 9.39
C GLU A 155 7.28 8.62 10.14
N ASN A 156 8.11 7.58 10.00
CA ASN A 156 8.00 6.38 10.85
C ASN A 156 8.10 6.73 12.34
N ASN A 157 9.02 7.61 12.72
CA ASN A 157 9.12 8.08 14.10
C ASN A 157 7.87 8.84 14.58
N ARG A 158 7.17 9.55 13.69
CA ARG A 158 5.88 10.19 14.02
C ARG A 158 4.80 9.12 14.21
N LEU A 159 4.70 8.13 13.33
CA LEU A 159 3.75 7.03 13.47
C LEU A 159 4.02 6.15 14.69
N LYS A 160 5.28 5.97 15.10
CA LYS A 160 5.62 5.32 16.38
C LYS A 160 5.10 6.09 17.59
N LYS A 161 5.07 7.43 17.54
CA LYS A 161 4.45 8.24 18.60
C LYS A 161 2.93 8.08 18.61
N VAL A 162 2.31 8.03 17.42
CA VAL A 162 0.88 7.74 17.26
C VAL A 162 0.55 6.36 17.86
N GLN A 163 1.33 5.33 17.52
CA GLN A 163 1.16 3.98 18.09
C GLN A 163 1.13 4.01 19.62
N LYS A 164 2.11 4.68 20.25
CA LYS A 164 2.21 4.77 21.71
C LYS A 164 1.05 5.50 22.36
N ASN A 165 0.54 6.55 21.71
CA ASN A 165 -0.48 7.43 22.28
C ASN A 165 -1.90 6.92 22.03
N GLU A 166 -2.19 6.49 20.80
CA GLU A 166 -3.54 6.16 20.35
C GLU A 166 -3.85 4.66 20.45
N PHE A 167 -2.81 3.81 20.38
CA PHE A 167 -2.96 2.35 20.34
C PHE A 167 -2.13 1.64 21.42
N PRO A 168 -2.24 2.05 22.70
CA PRO A 168 -1.48 1.41 23.77
C PRO A 168 -1.84 -0.08 23.89
N GLY A 169 -0.82 -0.93 23.97
CA GLY A 169 -0.98 -2.38 24.09
C GLY A 169 -1.27 -3.12 22.78
N LYS A 170 -1.47 -2.41 21.66
CA LYS A 170 -1.66 -3.02 20.33
C LYS A 170 -0.41 -2.86 19.48
N ILE A 171 -0.24 -3.80 18.53
CA ILE A 171 0.78 -3.71 17.49
C ILE A 171 0.19 -2.96 16.30
N LEU A 172 0.77 -1.80 15.97
CA LEU A 172 0.39 -1.01 14.79
C LEU A 172 1.04 -1.57 13.53
N ILE A 173 0.23 -1.86 12.52
CA ILE A 173 0.66 -2.22 11.16
C ILE A 173 0.25 -1.10 10.20
N THR A 174 1.22 -0.50 9.51
CA THR A 174 1.05 0.71 8.68
C THR A 174 1.75 0.58 7.32
N GLY A 175 1.44 1.48 6.39
CA GLY A 175 2.14 1.67 5.13
C GLY A 175 2.61 3.11 4.95
N HIS A 176 2.31 3.70 3.80
CA HIS A 176 2.35 5.13 3.48
C HIS A 176 3.74 5.78 3.37
N THR A 177 4.64 5.52 4.31
CA THR A 177 6.00 6.14 4.29
C THR A 177 6.96 5.42 3.33
N HIS A 178 6.54 4.28 2.78
CA HIS A 178 7.30 3.39 1.90
C HIS A 178 8.60 2.85 2.52
N LEU A 179 8.83 3.05 3.82
CA LEU A 179 10.03 2.60 4.53
C LEU A 179 9.68 1.42 5.44
N MET A 180 9.96 0.21 4.96
CA MET A 180 9.81 -1.01 5.75
C MET A 180 10.60 -0.92 7.05
N GLU A 181 9.91 -1.15 8.16
CA GLU A 181 10.48 -1.13 9.50
C GLU A 181 9.68 -2.04 10.43
N LYS A 182 10.37 -2.69 11.38
CA LYS A 182 9.74 -3.50 12.42
C LYS A 182 10.36 -3.21 13.78
N ASP A 183 9.48 -3.02 14.74
CA ASP A 183 9.70 -2.85 16.17
C ASP A 183 8.68 -3.72 16.92
N ASP A 184 8.75 -3.80 18.25
CA ASP A 184 7.90 -4.68 19.06
C ASP A 184 6.40 -4.36 18.94
N GLN A 185 6.08 -3.07 18.77
CA GLN A 185 4.69 -2.60 18.67
C GLN A 185 4.40 -1.83 17.37
N PHE A 186 5.36 -1.74 16.46
CA PHE A 186 5.22 -0.94 15.24
C PHE A 186 5.78 -1.67 14.03
N ILE A 187 5.02 -1.72 12.95
CA ILE A 187 5.37 -2.42 11.73
C ILE A 187 4.95 -1.56 10.55
N ASN A 188 5.92 -1.09 9.77
CA ASN A 188 5.67 -0.47 8.48
C ASN A 188 5.94 -1.48 7.36
N LEU A 189 4.95 -1.72 6.51
CA LEU A 189 4.97 -2.71 5.43
C LEU A 189 5.89 -2.34 4.28
N GLY A 190 6.33 -1.07 4.17
CA GLY A 190 7.19 -0.61 3.10
C GLY A 190 6.43 -0.36 1.81
N VAL A 191 6.97 -0.79 0.67
CA VAL A 191 6.41 -0.47 -0.65
C VAL A 191 6.44 -1.64 -1.63
N MET A 192 5.35 -1.84 -2.37
CA MET A 192 5.26 -2.84 -3.43
C MET A 192 5.34 -2.24 -4.84
N SER A 193 5.88 -1.04 -4.99
CA SER A 193 6.07 -0.39 -6.28
C SER A 193 7.55 -0.09 -6.53
N PHE A 194 7.86 0.53 -7.67
CA PHE A 194 9.24 0.90 -8.05
C PHE A 194 10.24 -0.28 -8.09
N GLY A 195 9.76 -1.51 -8.32
CA GLY A 195 10.60 -2.71 -8.37
C GLY A 195 10.87 -3.35 -7.02
N PHE A 196 10.23 -2.86 -5.96
CA PHE A 196 10.21 -3.47 -4.63
C PHE A 196 8.93 -4.26 -4.44
N PHE A 197 9.00 -5.33 -3.67
CA PHE A 197 7.86 -6.16 -3.37
C PHE A 197 7.93 -6.51 -1.89
N GLU A 198 7.44 -5.61 -1.07
CA GLU A 198 7.54 -5.61 0.38
C GLU A 198 6.18 -5.91 1.01
N TYR A 199 6.09 -6.93 1.86
CA TYR A 199 4.83 -7.42 2.43
C TYR A 199 5.07 -8.16 3.75
N ALA A 200 4.00 -8.59 4.43
CA ALA A 200 4.10 -9.38 5.65
C ALA A 200 3.14 -10.58 5.66
N TRP A 201 3.59 -11.66 6.30
CA TRP A 201 2.75 -12.78 6.73
C TRP A 201 2.53 -12.72 8.23
N LEU A 202 1.29 -12.91 8.67
CA LEU A 202 0.94 -13.07 10.08
C LEU A 202 0.31 -14.45 10.32
N GLU A 203 0.93 -15.21 11.22
CA GLU A 203 0.48 -16.54 11.63
C GLU A 203 0.68 -16.67 13.14
N ASN A 204 -0.39 -17.02 13.88
CA ASN A 204 -0.34 -17.24 15.34
C ASN A 204 0.27 -16.08 16.14
N GLY A 205 -0.07 -14.84 15.81
CA GLY A 205 0.47 -13.64 16.46
C GLY A 205 1.94 -13.33 16.12
N GLU A 206 2.57 -14.12 15.24
CA GLU A 206 3.90 -13.86 14.73
C GLU A 206 3.83 -13.28 13.32
N ILE A 207 4.44 -12.11 13.16
CA ILE A 207 4.47 -11.38 11.90
C ILE A 207 5.89 -11.35 11.32
N ARG A 208 6.01 -11.74 10.06
CA ARG A 208 7.27 -11.81 9.33
C ARG A 208 7.18 -10.94 8.09
N GLN A 209 8.13 -10.02 7.94
CA GLN A 209 8.24 -9.16 6.78
C GLN A 209 9.15 -9.79 5.73
N TYR A 210 8.78 -9.59 4.47
CA TYR A 210 9.47 -10.10 3.31
C TYR A 210 9.75 -8.94 2.37
N LYS A 211 10.96 -8.94 1.83
CA LYS A 211 11.43 -7.93 0.90
C LYS A 211 12.02 -8.60 -0.33
N GLU A 212 11.38 -8.37 -1.45
CA GLU A 212 11.79 -8.93 -2.73
C GLU A 212 11.92 -7.85 -3.81
N ARG A 213 12.42 -8.26 -4.96
CA ARG A 213 12.46 -7.44 -6.19
C ARG A 213 11.64 -8.10 -7.28
N TYR A 214 11.09 -7.28 -8.17
CA TYR A 214 10.49 -7.72 -9.42
C TYR A 214 11.05 -6.90 -10.58
N LYS A 215 10.94 -7.44 -11.80
CA LYS A 215 11.45 -6.76 -12.99
C LYS A 215 10.52 -5.60 -13.33
N VAL A 216 11.13 -4.41 -13.44
CA VAL A 216 10.46 -3.22 -13.97
C VAL A 216 11.14 -2.85 -15.27
N SER A 217 10.42 -2.93 -16.38
CA SER A 217 10.92 -2.55 -17.70
C SER A 217 11.25 -1.05 -17.74
N PHE A 218 12.17 -0.67 -18.62
CA PHE A 218 12.55 0.74 -18.81
C PHE A 218 11.34 1.61 -19.23
N LYS A 219 10.43 1.05 -20.04
CA LYS A 219 9.20 1.75 -20.44
C LYS A 219 8.27 1.99 -19.25
N GLU A 220 8.13 1.03 -18.33
CA GLU A 220 7.32 1.21 -17.12
C GLU A 220 7.90 2.28 -16.19
N ARG A 221 9.23 2.39 -16.07
CA ARG A 221 9.90 3.39 -15.22
C ARG A 221 9.63 4.84 -15.61
N PHE A 222 9.40 5.13 -16.89
CA PHE A 222 9.30 6.50 -17.39
C PHE A 222 7.95 6.84 -18.03
N SER A 223 7.06 5.87 -18.22
CA SER A 223 5.81 6.08 -18.94
C SER A 223 4.83 7.01 -18.22
N GLY A 224 4.90 7.18 -16.88
CA GLY A 224 4.06 8.13 -16.14
C GLY A 224 4.27 9.58 -16.59
N PHE A 225 5.48 9.91 -17.00
CA PHE A 225 5.85 11.24 -17.50
C PHE A 225 5.18 11.58 -18.84
N PHE A 226 4.91 10.58 -19.69
CA PHE A 226 4.40 10.81 -21.05
C PHE A 226 2.88 11.06 -21.10
N ARG A 227 2.11 10.76 -20.04
CA ARG A 227 0.66 11.06 -19.98
C ARG A 227 0.38 12.50 -19.53
N LEU A 228 1.38 13.23 -19.02
CA LEU A 228 1.27 14.63 -18.61
C LEU A 228 1.26 15.62 -19.79
N LYS A 229 1.35 15.12 -21.02
CA LYS A 229 1.36 15.93 -22.25
C LYS A 229 -0.02 16.06 -22.93
N ASN A 230 -1.06 15.41 -22.40
CA ASN A 230 -2.42 15.45 -22.92
C ASN A 230 -3.39 15.97 -21.86
#